data_AF-A0AA35SRP7-F1
#
_entry.id   AF-A0AA35SRP7-F1
#
_cell.length_a   1.000
_cell.length_b   1.000
_cell.length_c   1.000
_cell.angle_alpha   90.00
_cell.angle_beta   90.00
_cell.angle_gamma   90.00
#
_symmetry.space_group_name_H-M   'P 1'
#
loop_
_entity.id
_entity.type
_entity.pdbx_description
1 polymer ?
#
loop_
_entity_poly.entity_id
_entity_poly.type
_entity_poly.pdbx_seq_one_letter_code
_entity_poly.pdbx_strand_id
1 'polypeptide(L)'
;MVRVARYLEDQPVRLIGPNCPGIIHTPAQLVLHRKTTTTTQTPAKHPGARCKVGIMPGAIHLPGRVGIVSRSGTLTYEAVGQLTGLGLGQSTCVGIGGDPIIGTSFVEVLRLFQEDDDTDAVVLIGEIGGSRWSRTPPPTSARNSPSPSPPW
;
A
#
# COMPACT_ATOMS: atom_id res chain seq x y z
N MET A 1 -19.94 5.76 5.71
CA MET A 1 -18.98 5.22 4.72
C MET A 1 -19.60 4.41 3.59
N VAL A 2 -20.70 3.65 3.80
CA VAL A 2 -21.40 2.90 2.73
C VAL A 2 -21.71 3.75 1.48
N ARG A 3 -22.32 4.93 1.65
CA ARG A 3 -22.70 5.81 0.53
C ARG A 3 -21.48 6.30 -0.26
N VAL A 4 -20.39 6.65 0.44
CA VAL A 4 -19.14 7.11 -0.17
C VAL A 4 -18.48 5.96 -0.92
N ALA A 5 -18.36 4.79 -0.30
CA ALA A 5 -17.80 3.60 -0.95
C ALA A 5 -18.53 3.28 -2.26
N ARG A 6 -19.88 3.24 -2.23
CA ARG A 6 -20.70 3.01 -3.43
C ARG A 6 -20.51 4.05 -4.53
N TYR A 7 -20.44 5.33 -4.16
CA TYR A 7 -20.22 6.40 -5.15
C TYR A 7 -18.85 6.26 -5.84
N LEU A 8 -17.85 5.78 -5.11
CA LEU A 8 -16.48 5.63 -5.62
C LEU A 8 -16.24 4.32 -6.38
N GLU A 9 -17.17 3.35 -6.36
CA GLU A 9 -17.00 2.04 -7.02
C GLU A 9 -16.72 2.15 -8.53
N ASP A 10 -17.35 3.12 -9.21
CA ASP A 10 -17.21 3.34 -10.66
C ASP A 10 -16.29 4.51 -11.02
N GLN A 11 -15.55 5.05 -10.04
CA GLN A 11 -14.68 6.19 -10.24
C GLN A 11 -13.22 5.73 -10.42
N PRO A 12 -12.38 6.46 -11.18
CA PRO A 12 -10.97 6.14 -11.37
C PRO A 12 -10.12 6.54 -10.16
N VAL A 13 -10.63 6.29 -8.94
CA VAL A 13 -10.00 6.64 -7.68
C VAL A 13 -10.08 5.46 -6.72
N ARG A 14 -9.11 5.38 -5.82
CA ARG A 14 -9.05 4.34 -4.79
C ARG A 14 -9.29 4.96 -3.42
N LEU A 15 -10.22 4.39 -2.66
CA LEU A 15 -10.47 4.79 -1.29
C LEU A 15 -9.54 4.01 -0.34
N ILE A 16 -8.70 4.73 0.40
CA ILE A 16 -7.91 4.18 1.52
C ILE A 16 -8.58 4.55 2.83
N GLY A 17 -8.72 3.59 3.74
CA GLY A 17 -9.56 3.74 4.92
C GLY A 17 -11.01 3.30 4.68
N PRO A 18 -11.98 3.81 5.47
CA PRO A 18 -11.92 4.88 6.48
C PRO A 18 -11.13 4.49 7.74
N ASN A 19 -11.00 5.43 8.69
CA ASN A 19 -10.37 5.21 10.00
C ASN A 19 -8.98 4.57 9.88
N CYS A 20 -8.12 5.24 9.11
CA CYS A 20 -6.80 4.73 8.77
C CYS A 20 -5.74 5.84 8.88
N PRO A 21 -4.48 5.46 9.09
CA PRO A 21 -3.40 6.44 9.16
C PRO A 21 -2.96 6.96 7.79
N GLY A 22 -3.40 6.34 6.68
CA GLY A 22 -3.15 6.76 5.31
C GLY A 22 -2.03 5.98 4.61
N ILE A 23 -1.27 6.64 3.74
CA ILE A 23 -0.16 6.08 2.95
C ILE A 23 1.10 6.92 3.11
N ILE A 24 2.25 6.25 3.23
CA ILE A 24 3.57 6.84 3.02
C ILE A 24 4.31 5.97 2.01
N HIS A 25 4.79 6.56 0.93
CA HIS A 25 5.68 5.93 -0.04
C HIS A 25 7.06 6.58 0.07
N THR A 26 8.04 5.78 0.43
CA THR A 26 9.46 6.13 0.63
C THR A 26 10.34 5.12 -0.09
N PRO A 27 10.28 5.05 -1.43
CA PRO A 27 11.04 4.06 -2.17
C PRO A 27 12.52 4.24 -1.85
N ALA A 28 13.24 3.13 -1.73
CA ALA A 28 14.69 3.14 -1.61
C ALA A 28 15.23 3.95 -2.80
N GLN A 29 15.76 5.14 -2.53
CA GLN A 29 16.49 5.86 -3.58
C GLN A 29 17.63 4.95 -4.01
N LEU A 30 17.90 4.91 -5.31
CA LEU A 30 19.16 4.42 -5.86
C LEU A 30 20.28 5.07 -5.06
N VAL A 31 20.81 4.34 -4.08
CA VAL A 31 21.93 4.79 -3.29
C VAL A 31 23.11 4.72 -4.24
N LEU A 32 23.41 5.84 -4.89
CA LEU A 32 24.68 6.10 -5.57
C LEU A 32 25.79 6.20 -4.50
N HIS A 33 26.00 5.15 -3.71
CA HIS A 33 27.18 4.99 -2.87
C HIS A 33 28.01 3.82 -3.38
N ARG A 34 29.05 4.23 -4.12
CA ARG A 34 30.39 3.65 -4.20
C ARG A 34 30.61 2.34 -3.40
N LYS A 35 30.76 1.27 -4.19
CA LYS A 35 31.49 0.01 -3.92
C LYS A 35 30.88 -0.99 -2.92
N THR A 36 30.94 -2.25 -3.37
CA THR A 36 30.76 -3.53 -2.66
C THR A 36 29.35 -3.86 -2.18
N THR A 37 28.52 -4.45 -3.04
CA THR A 37 27.99 -5.82 -2.95
C THR A 37 27.08 -6.06 -4.16
N THR A 38 27.33 -7.14 -4.90
CA THR A 38 26.60 -7.52 -6.11
C THR A 38 25.21 -8.03 -5.74
N THR A 39 24.26 -7.12 -5.53
CA THR A 39 22.83 -7.44 -5.66
C THR A 39 22.39 -6.84 -6.99
N THR A 40 22.02 -7.70 -7.94
CA THR A 40 21.52 -7.31 -9.25
C THR A 40 20.19 -6.55 -9.07
N GLN A 41 20.25 -5.25 -8.78
CA GLN A 41 19.07 -4.40 -8.70
C GLN A 41 18.63 -4.03 -10.12
N THR A 42 17.54 -4.65 -10.56
CA THR A 42 16.80 -4.23 -11.75
C THR A 42 16.41 -2.75 -11.57
N PRO A 43 16.66 -1.88 -12.56
CA PRO A 43 16.24 -0.48 -12.46
C PRO A 43 14.71 -0.41 -12.32
N ALA A 44 14.22 0.29 -11.31
CA ALA A 44 12.79 0.52 -11.10
C ALA A 44 12.15 1.09 -12.37
N LYS A 45 11.05 0.47 -12.85
CA LYS A 45 10.36 0.86 -14.09
C LYS A 45 9.80 2.30 -14.05
N HIS A 46 9.61 2.85 -12.86
CA HIS A 46 9.28 4.26 -12.62
C HIS A 46 10.01 4.77 -11.38
N PRO A 47 10.68 5.94 -11.40
CA PRO A 47 11.17 6.55 -10.17
C PRO A 47 9.95 6.97 -9.33
N GLY A 48 9.59 6.18 -8.33
CA GLY A 48 8.46 6.45 -7.44
C GLY A 48 8.63 7.79 -6.75
N ALA A 49 7.69 8.72 -6.96
CA ALA A 49 7.70 10.00 -6.25
C ALA A 49 7.38 9.77 -4.77
N ARG A 50 8.21 10.27 -3.86
CA ARG A 50 7.91 10.22 -2.41
C ARG A 50 6.55 10.85 -2.15
N CYS A 51 5.71 10.15 -1.40
CA CYS A 51 4.35 10.58 -1.13
C CYS A 51 4.01 10.35 0.34
N LYS A 52 3.29 11.30 0.95
CA LYS A 52 2.71 11.18 2.27
C LYS A 52 1.30 11.73 2.25
N VAL A 53 0.33 10.86 2.50
CA VAL A 53 -1.08 11.19 2.63
C VAL A 53 -1.58 10.61 3.95
N GLY A 54 -2.10 11.45 4.84
CA GLY A 54 -2.60 11.04 6.15
C GLY A 54 -1.67 11.39 7.30
N ILE A 55 -1.86 10.72 8.43
CA ILE A 55 -1.32 11.12 9.74
C ILE A 55 -0.03 10.40 10.14
N MET A 56 0.44 9.43 9.36
CA MET A 56 1.66 8.69 9.70
C MET A 56 2.86 9.64 9.89
N PRO A 57 3.65 9.51 10.96
CA PRO A 57 4.80 10.37 11.18
C PRO A 57 5.93 10.02 10.21
N GLY A 58 6.40 10.99 9.43
CA GLY A 58 7.43 10.74 8.40
C GLY A 58 8.82 10.49 9.00
N ALA A 59 9.12 11.07 10.15
CA ALA A 59 10.46 11.04 10.77
C ALA A 59 10.90 9.65 11.26
N ILE A 60 9.97 8.70 11.41
CA ILE A 60 10.28 7.32 11.83
C ILE A 60 10.49 6.37 10.64
N HIS A 61 10.24 6.85 9.41
CA HIS A 61 10.39 6.04 8.20
C HIS A 61 11.80 6.16 7.66
N LEU A 62 12.36 5.02 7.25
CA LEU A 62 13.64 4.92 6.56
C LEU A 62 13.37 4.34 5.17
N PRO A 63 13.83 4.96 4.07
CA PRO A 63 13.67 4.36 2.75
C PRO A 63 14.27 2.95 2.69
N GLY A 64 13.50 2.00 2.18
CA GLY A 64 13.88 0.59 2.11
C GLY A 64 13.05 -0.17 1.07
N ARG A 65 13.07 -1.51 1.15
CA ARG A 65 12.42 -2.39 0.16
C ARG A 65 11.31 -3.27 0.76
N VAL A 66 10.80 -2.92 1.94
CA VAL A 66 9.75 -3.67 2.63
C VAL A 66 8.43 -2.89 2.58
N GLY A 67 7.40 -3.48 1.98
CA GLY A 67 6.04 -2.96 2.01
C GLY A 67 5.35 -3.29 3.34
N ILE A 68 4.49 -2.41 3.83
CA ILE A 68 3.65 -2.66 5.01
C ILE A 68 2.19 -2.43 4.64
N VAL A 69 1.33 -3.38 4.95
CA VAL A 69 -0.13 -3.21 4.88
C VAL A 69 -0.78 -3.61 6.19
N SER A 70 -1.62 -2.73 6.75
CA SER A 70 -2.17 -2.92 8.09
C SER A 70 -3.57 -2.32 8.27
N ARG A 71 -4.41 -2.97 9.07
CA ARG A 71 -5.65 -2.37 9.62
C ARG A 71 -5.39 -1.50 10.86
N SER A 72 -4.35 -1.82 11.63
CA SER A 72 -4.03 -1.16 12.90
C SER A 72 -2.97 -0.07 12.70
N GLY A 73 -3.32 1.18 13.03
CA GLY A 73 -2.37 2.30 12.96
C GLY A 73 -1.20 2.15 13.93
N THR A 74 -1.46 1.71 15.17
CA THR A 74 -0.41 1.54 16.18
C THR A 74 0.58 0.44 15.78
N LEU A 75 0.09 -0.70 15.29
CA LEU A 75 0.98 -1.78 14.85
C LEU A 75 1.74 -1.42 13.57
N THR A 76 1.20 -0.53 12.73
CA THR A 76 1.98 0.04 11.62
C THR A 76 3.21 0.78 12.15
N TYR A 77 3.06 1.62 13.18
CA TYR A 77 4.19 2.36 13.74
C TYR A 77 5.23 1.46 14.41
N GLU A 78 4.76 0.41 15.08
CA GLU A 78 5.63 -0.60 15.68
C GLU A 78 6.46 -1.32 14.60
N ALA A 79 5.81 -1.79 13.53
CA ALA A 79 6.51 -2.45 12.42
C ALA A 79 7.49 -1.51 11.71
N VAL A 80 7.09 -0.25 11.47
CA VAL A 80 8.00 0.78 10.92
C VAL A 80 9.20 0.97 11.85
N GLY A 81 8.98 1.12 13.15
CA GLY A 81 10.05 1.29 14.13
C GLY A 81 11.05 0.13 14.13
N GLN A 82 10.56 -1.11 14.12
CA GLN A 82 11.41 -2.31 14.08
C GLN A 82 12.20 -2.42 12.77
N LEU A 83 11.54 -2.23 11.62
CA LEU A 83 12.20 -2.29 10.32
C LEU A 83 13.25 -1.17 10.15
N THR A 84 12.95 0.03 10.62
CA THR A 84 13.90 1.16 10.62
C THR A 84 15.06 0.89 11.57
N GLY A 85 14.81 0.40 12.79
CA GLY A 85 15.85 0.08 13.76
C GLY A 85 16.79 -1.04 13.31
N LEU A 86 16.30 -1.97 12.48
CA LEU A 86 17.10 -3.03 11.85
C LEU A 86 17.79 -2.58 10.55
N GLY A 87 17.57 -1.35 10.09
CA GLY A 87 18.15 -0.82 8.85
C GLY A 87 17.53 -1.38 7.57
N LEU A 88 16.39 -2.07 7.65
CA LEU A 88 15.69 -2.65 6.49
C LEU A 88 14.87 -1.59 5.73
N GLY A 89 14.30 -0.64 6.48
CA GLY A 89 13.47 0.44 5.95
C GLY A 89 12.16 -0.04 5.32
N GLN A 90 11.42 0.88 4.71
CA GLN A 90 10.13 0.64 4.10
C GLN A 90 10.08 1.22 2.68
N SER A 91 9.51 0.47 1.74
CA SER A 91 9.19 0.99 0.39
C SER A 91 7.92 1.81 0.45
N THR A 92 6.85 1.21 0.99
CA THR A 92 5.53 1.82 1.11
C THR A 92 4.80 1.28 2.34
N CYS A 93 4.23 2.16 3.14
CA CYS A 93 3.30 1.84 4.22
C CYS A 93 1.88 2.20 3.81
N VAL A 94 0.94 1.27 3.94
CA VAL A 94 -0.49 1.45 3.65
C VAL A 94 -1.32 1.03 4.86
N GLY A 95 -1.92 2.00 5.53
CA GLY A 95 -2.97 1.76 6.51
C GLY A 95 -4.33 1.69 5.82
N ILE A 96 -4.96 0.51 5.77
CA ILE A 96 -6.28 0.33 5.13
C ILE A 96 -7.46 0.61 6.08
N GLY A 97 -7.18 0.73 7.38
CA GLY A 97 -8.14 1.11 8.42
C GLY A 97 -8.88 -0.06 9.08
N GLY A 98 -9.35 0.19 10.30
CA GLY A 98 -9.96 -0.82 11.18
C GLY A 98 -11.47 -0.96 11.06
N ASP A 99 -12.14 -0.14 10.25
CA ASP A 99 -13.59 -0.20 10.12
C ASP A 99 -14.07 -1.47 9.37
N PRO A 100 -15.33 -1.91 9.54
CA PRO A 100 -15.87 -3.07 8.83
C PRO A 100 -15.94 -2.87 7.31
N ILE A 101 -16.18 -1.64 6.86
CA ILE A 101 -16.30 -1.27 5.45
C ILE A 101 -15.07 -0.49 5.05
N ILE A 102 -14.08 -1.20 4.51
CA ILE A 102 -12.86 -0.63 3.93
C ILE A 102 -13.00 -0.41 2.43
N GLY A 103 -12.35 0.63 1.93
CA GLY A 103 -12.29 0.97 0.51
C GLY A 103 -11.30 0.11 -0.28
N THR A 104 -10.12 -0.17 0.30
CA THR A 104 -9.08 -1.00 -0.33
C THR A 104 -8.80 -2.22 0.53
N SER A 105 -8.82 -3.40 -0.09
CA SER A 105 -8.55 -4.67 0.58
C SER A 105 -7.06 -4.99 0.66
N PHE A 106 -6.68 -5.89 1.58
CA PHE A 106 -5.32 -6.41 1.63
C PHE A 106 -4.87 -7.03 0.30
N VAL A 107 -5.74 -7.79 -0.36
CA VAL A 107 -5.41 -8.45 -1.64
C VAL A 107 -5.09 -7.43 -2.73
N GLU A 108 -5.82 -6.31 -2.79
CA GLU A 108 -5.51 -5.24 -3.73
C GLU A 108 -4.16 -4.59 -3.43
N VAL A 109 -3.86 -4.30 -2.16
CA VAL A 109 -2.55 -3.75 -1.78
C VAL A 109 -1.41 -4.74 -2.10
N LEU A 110 -1.60 -6.03 -1.85
CA LEU A 110 -0.59 -7.04 -2.15
C LEU A 110 -0.34 -7.19 -3.65
N ARG A 111 -1.38 -7.07 -4.49
CA ARG A 111 -1.19 -7.01 -5.94
C ARG A 111 -0.38 -5.79 -6.34
N LEU A 112 -0.66 -4.63 -5.74
CA LEU A 112 0.12 -3.41 -5.98
C LEU A 112 1.58 -3.57 -5.54
N PHE A 113 1.85 -4.23 -4.40
CA PHE A 113 3.22 -4.53 -3.98
C PHE A 113 3.91 -5.55 -4.90
N GLN A 114 3.17 -6.53 -5.42
CA GLN A 114 3.73 -7.51 -6.36
C GLN A 114 4.14 -6.87 -7.70
N GLU A 115 3.50 -5.76 -8.07
CA GLU A 115 3.75 -4.98 -9.27
C GLU A 115 4.74 -3.81 -9.03
N ASP A 116 5.17 -3.59 -7.78
CA ASP A 116 6.07 -2.51 -7.38
C ASP A 116 7.52 -2.99 -7.30
N ASP A 117 8.35 -2.57 -8.25
CA ASP A 117 9.77 -2.94 -8.33
C ASP A 117 10.60 -2.47 -7.10
N ASP A 118 10.08 -1.53 -6.31
CA ASP A 118 10.72 -1.05 -5.08
C ASP A 118 10.37 -1.90 -3.85
N THR A 119 9.52 -2.92 -3.98
CA THR A 119 9.06 -3.77 -2.88
C THR A 119 9.49 -5.24 -3.06
N ASP A 120 10.42 -5.71 -2.23
CA ASP A 120 10.92 -7.10 -2.24
C ASP A 120 10.18 -8.02 -1.25
N ALA A 121 9.68 -7.46 -0.15
CA ALA A 121 9.05 -8.19 0.94
C ALA A 121 7.89 -7.39 1.51
N VAL A 122 6.93 -8.07 2.15
CA VAL A 122 5.74 -7.43 2.73
C VAL A 122 5.50 -7.88 4.17
N VAL A 123 5.28 -6.91 5.06
CA VAL A 123 4.68 -7.14 6.38
C VAL A 123 3.17 -6.91 6.28
N LEU A 124 2.40 -7.96 6.54
CA LEU A 124 0.93 -7.90 6.60
C LEU A 124 0.48 -7.99 8.06
N ILE A 125 -0.26 -6.98 8.51
CA ILE A 125 -0.83 -6.92 9.85
C ILE A 125 -2.36 -6.94 9.76
N GLY A 126 -2.92 -8.11 9.99
CA GLY A 126 -4.36 -8.37 9.97
C GLY A 126 -5.10 -7.88 11.22
N GLU A 127 -6.35 -8.32 11.32
CA GLU A 127 -7.19 -8.20 12.52
C GLU A 127 -7.97 -9.51 12.68
N ILE A 128 -8.16 -9.98 13.91
CA ILE A 128 -8.94 -11.18 14.20
C ILE A 128 -10.42 -10.87 13.89
N GLY A 129 -11.10 -11.72 13.11
CA GLY A 129 -12.56 -11.60 12.91
C GLY A 129 -13.04 -11.15 11.53
N GLY A 130 -12.29 -11.39 10.45
CA GLY A 130 -12.76 -11.13 9.08
C GLY A 130 -12.55 -12.31 8.13
N SER A 131 -13.62 -12.93 7.62
CA SER A 131 -13.56 -13.93 6.55
C SER A 131 -13.32 -13.31 5.15
N ARG A 132 -12.88 -12.05 5.08
CA ARG A 132 -12.77 -11.27 3.83
C ARG A 132 -11.42 -11.44 3.13
N TRP A 133 -10.39 -11.91 3.84
CA TRP A 133 -9.11 -12.28 3.23
C TRP A 133 -9.25 -13.42 2.20
N SER A 134 -10.20 -14.36 2.41
CA SER A 134 -10.40 -15.52 1.55
C SER A 134 -11.43 -15.35 0.43
N ARG A 135 -12.24 -14.28 0.43
CA ARG A 135 -13.22 -14.02 -0.64
C ARG A 135 -12.63 -13.09 -1.69
N THR A 136 -11.82 -13.66 -2.57
CA THR A 136 -11.45 -13.01 -3.83
C THR A 136 -12.42 -13.48 -4.92
N PRO A 137 -13.36 -12.65 -5.41
CA PRO A 137 -13.91 -12.91 -6.73
C PRO A 137 -12.79 -12.76 -7.77
N PRO A 138 -12.79 -13.55 -8.87
CA PRO A 138 -11.80 -13.42 -9.92
C PRO A 138 -11.77 -11.98 -10.46
N PRO A 139 -10.61 -11.48 -10.95
CA PRO A 139 -10.53 -10.14 -11.48
C PRO A 139 -11.56 -9.96 -12.58
N THR A 140 -12.55 -9.10 -12.36
CA THR A 140 -13.36 -8.56 -13.45
C THR A 140 -12.41 -7.75 -14.32
N SER A 141 -12.16 -8.26 -15.52
CA SER A 141 -11.37 -7.64 -16.59
C SER A 141 -11.96 -6.31 -17.12
N ALA A 142 -12.84 -5.66 -16.37
CA ALA A 142 -13.68 -4.55 -16.81
C ALA A 142 -13.48 -3.28 -15.98
N ARG A 143 -12.33 -3.10 -15.32
CA ARG A 143 -12.10 -1.87 -14.52
C ARG A 143 -11.68 -0.64 -15.33
N ASN A 144 -11.52 -0.76 -16.66
CA ASN A 144 -11.05 0.30 -17.55
C ASN A 144 -11.81 0.43 -18.89
N SER A 145 -13.02 -0.14 -19.03
CA SER A 145 -13.88 0.22 -20.17
C SER A 145 -14.73 1.43 -19.79
N PRO A 146 -14.63 2.59 -20.48
CA PRO A 146 -15.56 3.68 -20.24
C PRO A 146 -16.98 3.15 -20.49
N SER A 147 -17.85 3.29 -19.49
CA SER A 147 -19.26 2.92 -19.65
C SER A 147 -19.83 3.73 -20.83
N PRO A 148 -20.56 3.11 -21.78
CA PRO A 148 -21.28 3.90 -22.77
C PRO A 148 -22.26 4.81 -22.03
N SER A 149 -22.17 6.12 -22.30
CA SER A 149 -23.13 7.10 -21.81
C SER A 149 -24.55 6.66 -22.21
N PRO A 150 -25.55 6.77 -21.31
CA PRO A 150 -26.92 6.45 -21.66
C PRO A 150 -27.41 7.37 -22.79
N PRO A 151 -28.24 6.88 -23.74
CA PRO A 151 -28.70 7.68 -24.86
C PRO A 151 -29.85 8.64 -24.49
N TRP A 152 -29.90 9.20 -23.28
CA TRP A 152 -30.91 10.20 -22.89
C TRP A 152 -30.50 10.90 -21.60
#